data_AF-A0A7V1LLY0-F1
#
_entry.id   AF-A0A7V1LLY0-F1
#
_cell.length_a   1.000
_cell.length_b   1.000
_cell.length_c   1.000
_cell.angle_alpha   90.00
_cell.angle_beta   90.00
_cell.angle_gamma   90.00
#
_symmetry.space_group_name_H-M   'P 1'
#
loop_
_entity.id
_entity.type
_entity.pdbx_description
1 polymer ?
#
loop_
_entity_poly.entity_id
_entity_poly.type
_entity_poly.pdbx_seq_one_letter_code
_entity_poly.pdbx_strand_id
1 'polypeptide(L)'
;VSHVFESGHLKVGLLSNGSEPSKGNEMTVQAHKLLSRELPNFAGNVEGYDIFKGKTDIIVCDGFTGNILLKMAESVMHVILNQIRANIGKNIIKNFGAMLVKPAFRALKQSFNYEEYGGVPLLGVNGISIICHGKSSPLAIRNALKVAMQMKEKDVNKHIEQQLMIEEKINEPAS
;
A
#
# COMPACT_ATOMS: atom_id res chain seq x y z
N VAL A 1 -1.07 -2.52 12.08
CA VAL A 1 -1.19 -3.35 10.84
C VAL A 1 -1.23 -4.85 11.19
N SER A 2 -0.34 -5.35 12.05
CA SER A 2 -0.36 -6.73 12.59
C SER A 2 -1.73 -7.16 13.14
N HIS A 3 -2.41 -6.29 13.88
CA HIS A 3 -3.75 -6.58 14.43
C HIS A 3 -4.80 -6.83 13.32
N VAL A 4 -4.67 -6.18 12.16
CA VAL A 4 -5.58 -6.33 11.01
C VAL A 4 -5.26 -7.58 10.19
N PHE A 5 -3.99 -7.89 9.98
CA PHE A 5 -3.54 -8.97 9.10
C PHE A 5 -3.14 -10.27 9.82
N GLU A 6 -3.29 -10.35 11.14
CA GLU A 6 -3.02 -11.57 11.95
C GLU A 6 -1.62 -12.17 11.69
N SER A 7 -0.65 -11.30 11.39
CA SER A 7 0.74 -11.67 11.15
C SER A 7 1.65 -11.01 12.18
N GLY A 8 2.40 -11.84 12.91
CA GLY A 8 3.22 -11.42 14.05
C GLY A 8 4.50 -10.67 13.69
N HIS A 9 4.97 -10.74 12.43
CA HIS A 9 6.24 -10.15 12.01
C HIS A 9 6.18 -9.61 10.58
N LEU A 10 5.51 -8.46 10.40
CA LEU A 10 5.49 -7.74 9.12
C LEU A 10 6.79 -6.94 8.95
N LYS A 11 7.51 -7.10 7.85
CA LYS A 11 8.74 -6.34 7.56
C LYS A 11 8.40 -4.96 7.02
N VAL A 12 9.05 -3.94 7.58
CA VAL A 12 8.85 -2.53 7.19
C VAL A 12 10.05 -2.04 6.40
N GLY A 13 9.84 -1.55 5.19
CA GLY A 13 10.86 -0.90 4.35
C GLY A 13 10.63 0.60 4.22
N LEU A 14 11.70 1.37 4.05
CA LEU A 14 11.64 2.80 3.74
C LEU A 14 11.93 3.02 2.25
N LEU A 15 11.01 3.63 1.51
CA LEU A 15 11.22 3.89 0.08
C LEU A 15 12.36 4.89 -0.12
N SER A 16 13.33 4.53 -0.94
CA SER A 16 14.49 5.36 -1.27
C SER A 16 14.96 5.13 -2.71
N ASN A 17 15.93 5.93 -3.16
CA ASN A 17 16.57 5.80 -4.48
C ASN A 17 17.83 4.91 -4.47
N GLY A 18 18.03 4.15 -3.39
CA GLY A 18 19.08 3.14 -3.26
C GLY A 18 18.90 2.37 -1.95
N SER A 19 19.52 1.19 -1.86
CA SER A 19 19.38 0.29 -0.71
C SER A 19 20.30 0.66 0.47
N GLU A 20 21.32 1.50 0.24
CA GLU A 20 22.25 1.90 1.29
C GLU A 20 21.61 2.92 2.26
N PRO A 21 21.94 2.89 3.57
CA PRO A 21 21.39 3.81 4.59
C PRO A 21 21.58 5.30 4.30
N SER A 22 22.62 5.65 3.52
CA SER A 22 22.94 7.03 3.15
C SER A 22 22.18 7.54 1.92
N LYS A 23 21.35 6.71 1.29
CA LYS A 23 20.58 7.07 0.10
C LYS A 23 19.22 7.67 0.46
N GLY A 24 18.78 8.59 -0.40
CA GLY A 24 17.56 9.35 -0.24
C GLY A 24 17.86 10.84 -0.06
N ASN A 25 16.80 11.62 0.16
CA ASN A 25 16.96 13.00 0.58
C ASN A 25 17.26 13.06 2.09
N GLU A 26 17.47 14.26 2.63
CA GLU A 26 17.76 14.44 4.06
C GLU A 26 16.68 13.82 4.96
N MET A 27 15.39 14.01 4.62
CA MET A 27 14.28 13.40 5.35
C MET A 27 14.38 11.87 5.37
N THR A 28 14.64 11.24 4.22
CA THR A 28 14.79 9.78 4.12
C THR A 28 15.96 9.28 4.95
N VAL A 29 17.11 9.97 4.92
CA VAL A 29 18.30 9.57 5.69
C VAL A 29 18.05 9.69 7.20
N GLN A 30 17.37 10.73 7.65
CA GLN A 30 17.02 10.87 9.07
C GLN A 30 15.95 9.85 9.49
N ALA A 31 14.93 9.62 8.66
CA ALA A 31 13.91 8.61 8.89
C ALA A 31 14.53 7.21 8.97
N HIS A 32 15.50 6.88 8.12
CA HIS A 32 16.21 5.60 8.19
C HIS A 32 16.86 5.39 9.56
N LYS A 33 17.56 6.40 10.09
CA LYS A 33 18.20 6.30 11.41
C LYS A 33 17.18 6.07 12.52
N LEU A 34 16.06 6.81 12.49
CA LEU A 34 14.99 6.68 13.47
C LEU A 34 14.34 5.29 13.40
N LEU A 35 13.91 4.87 12.21
CA LEU A 35 13.24 3.57 12.01
C LEU A 35 14.16 2.39 12.35
N SER A 36 15.45 2.49 12.06
CA SER A 36 16.44 1.47 12.45
C SER A 36 16.58 1.31 13.96
N ARG A 37 16.32 2.37 14.72
CA ARG A 37 16.39 2.35 16.19
C ARG A 37 15.07 1.90 16.82
N GLU A 38 13.94 2.40 16.31
CA GLU A 38 12.63 2.22 16.94
C GLU A 38 11.86 0.98 16.46
N LEU A 39 12.15 0.48 15.25
CA LEU A 39 11.41 -0.64 14.65
C LEU A 39 12.27 -1.90 14.53
N PRO A 40 12.07 -2.93 15.39
CA PRO A 40 12.84 -4.18 15.34
C PRO A 40 12.71 -4.96 14.02
N ASN A 41 11.62 -4.72 13.28
CA ASN A 41 11.27 -5.35 12.01
C ASN A 41 11.60 -4.45 10.79
N PHE A 42 12.41 -3.41 10.97
CA PHE A 42 12.87 -2.56 9.88
C PHE A 42 13.83 -3.32 8.95
N ALA A 43 13.48 -3.40 7.68
CA ALA A 43 14.24 -4.10 6.64
C ALA A 43 15.20 -3.19 5.87
N GLY A 44 15.30 -1.91 6.25
CA GLY A 44 16.16 -0.93 5.58
C GLY A 44 15.48 -0.22 4.40
N ASN A 45 16.30 0.36 3.54
CA ASN A 45 15.83 1.07 2.36
C ASN A 45 15.38 0.11 1.27
N VAL A 46 14.28 0.44 0.61
CA VAL A 46 13.66 -0.32 -0.47
C VAL A 46 13.60 0.56 -1.72
N GLU A 47 14.04 0.03 -2.85
CA GLU A 47 13.98 0.73 -4.13
C GLU A 47 12.66 0.48 -4.86
N GLY A 48 12.31 1.35 -5.81
CA GLY A 48 11.07 1.24 -6.58
C GLY A 48 10.87 -0.12 -7.28
N TYR A 49 11.97 -0.77 -7.69
CA TYR A 49 11.93 -2.09 -8.33
C TYR A 49 11.60 -3.24 -7.36
N ASP A 50 11.84 -3.05 -6.06
CA ASP A 50 11.59 -4.06 -5.03
C ASP A 50 10.15 -4.05 -4.49
N ILE A 51 9.40 -2.97 -4.77
CA ILE A 51 8.00 -2.79 -4.33
C ILE A 51 7.13 -4.00 -4.67
N PHE A 52 7.28 -4.54 -5.89
CA PHE A 52 6.45 -5.65 -6.38
C PHE A 52 7.05 -7.04 -6.12
N LYS A 53 8.19 -7.12 -5.43
CA LYS A 53 8.90 -8.39 -5.20
C LYS A 53 8.58 -9.05 -3.86
N GLY A 54 7.79 -8.39 -3.01
CA GLY A 54 7.44 -8.92 -1.68
C GLY A 54 8.62 -9.03 -0.72
N LYS A 55 9.67 -8.20 -0.89
CA LYS A 55 10.80 -8.16 0.04
C LYS A 55 10.39 -7.61 1.42
N THR A 56 9.39 -6.73 1.44
CA THR A 56 8.81 -6.11 2.64
C THR A 56 7.30 -6.15 2.55
N ASP A 57 6.63 -6.20 3.71
CA ASP A 57 5.17 -6.22 3.80
C ASP A 57 4.58 -4.81 3.83
N ILE A 58 5.32 -3.86 4.40
CA ILE A 58 4.94 -2.46 4.54
C ILE A 58 6.05 -1.60 3.94
N ILE A 59 5.69 -0.63 3.10
CA ILE A 59 6.63 0.36 2.55
C ILE A 59 6.19 1.74 3.02
N VAL A 60 7.10 2.44 3.68
CA VAL A 60 6.90 3.79 4.21
C VAL A 60 7.54 4.80 3.25
N CYS A 61 6.86 5.90 3.01
CA CYS A 61 7.37 7.03 2.23
C CYS A 61 6.67 8.32 2.67
N ASP A 62 7.19 9.48 2.26
CA ASP A 62 6.46 10.73 2.42
C ASP A 62 5.24 10.79 1.48
N GLY A 63 4.29 11.66 1.80
CA GLY A 63 3.03 11.76 1.06
C GLY A 63 3.19 12.22 -0.39
N PHE A 64 4.23 12.99 -0.73
CA PHE A 64 4.48 13.43 -2.10
C PHE A 64 4.99 12.27 -2.95
N THR A 65 6.04 11.58 -2.48
CA THR A 65 6.60 10.41 -3.17
C THR A 65 5.56 9.29 -3.29
N GLY A 66 4.83 8.99 -2.21
CA GLY A 66 3.79 7.96 -2.21
C GLY A 66 2.66 8.24 -3.20
N ASN A 67 2.22 9.50 -3.29
CA ASN A 67 1.16 9.89 -4.23
C ASN A 67 1.62 9.78 -5.70
N ILE A 68 2.86 10.17 -6.00
CA ILE A 68 3.44 9.99 -7.35
C ILE A 68 3.51 8.50 -7.69
N LEU A 69 4.05 7.70 -6.78
CA LEU A 69 4.19 6.26 -6.96
C LEU A 69 2.83 5.57 -7.20
N LEU A 70 1.83 5.89 -6.40
CA LEU A 70 0.48 5.32 -6.52
C LEU A 70 -0.14 5.67 -7.89
N LYS A 71 -0.11 6.94 -8.28
CA LYS A 71 -0.63 7.39 -9.58
C LYS A 71 0.13 6.81 -10.77
N MET A 72 1.44 6.61 -10.62
CA MET A 72 2.25 5.93 -11.61
C MET A 72 1.81 4.46 -11.75
N ALA A 73 1.65 3.73 -10.65
CA ALA A 73 1.20 2.34 -10.66
C ALA A 73 -0.18 2.20 -11.35
N GLU A 74 -1.12 3.09 -11.01
CA GLU A 74 -2.45 3.16 -11.66
C GLU A 74 -2.32 3.44 -13.17
N SER A 75 -1.52 4.43 -13.55
CA SER A 75 -1.35 4.84 -14.96
C SER A 75 -0.69 3.78 -15.81
N VAL A 76 0.38 3.15 -15.30
CA VAL A 76 1.11 2.07 -16.00
C VAL A 76 0.18 0.89 -16.28
N MET A 77 -0.68 0.53 -15.33
CA MET A 77 -1.66 -0.53 -15.53
C MET A 77 -2.62 -0.20 -16.68
N HIS A 78 -3.13 1.02 -16.73
CA HIS A 78 -3.98 1.47 -17.84
C HIS A 78 -3.27 1.39 -19.19
N VAL A 79 -2.00 1.81 -19.26
CA VAL A 79 -1.19 1.73 -20.49
C VAL A 79 -0.98 0.28 -20.93
N ILE A 80 -0.60 -0.62 -20.02
CA ILE A 80 -0.37 -2.04 -20.32
C ILE A 80 -1.67 -2.69 -20.84
N LEU A 81 -2.79 -2.49 -20.14
CA LEU A 81 -4.08 -3.06 -20.53
C LEU A 81 -4.55 -2.53 -21.90
N ASN A 82 -4.35 -1.24 -22.17
CA ASN A 82 -4.68 -0.64 -23.46
C ASN A 82 -3.79 -1.18 -24.57
N GLN A 83 -2.49 -1.32 -24.32
CA GLN A 83 -1.54 -1.86 -25.30
C GLN A 83 -1.82 -3.32 -25.62
N ILE A 84 -2.17 -4.14 -24.61
CA ILE A 84 -2.61 -5.52 -24.83
C ILE A 84 -3.87 -5.54 -25.71
N ARG A 85 -4.89 -4.71 -25.41
CA ARG A 85 -6.10 -4.62 -26.24
C ARG A 85 -5.80 -4.16 -27.67
N ALA A 86 -4.92 -3.19 -27.87
CA ALA A 86 -4.56 -2.70 -29.19
C ALA A 86 -3.85 -3.77 -30.06
N ASN A 87 -3.14 -4.70 -29.42
CA ASN A 87 -2.44 -5.80 -30.11
C ASN A 87 -3.28 -7.10 -30.21
N ILE A 88 -4.36 -7.21 -29.42
CA ILE A 88 -5.42 -8.20 -29.57
C ILE A 88 -6.46 -7.64 -30.55
N GLY A 89 -6.23 -7.81 -31.86
CA GLY A 89 -7.26 -7.44 -32.85
C GLY A 89 -6.80 -7.12 -34.27
N LYS A 90 -5.90 -7.90 -34.87
CA LYS A 90 -5.53 -7.71 -36.29
C LYS A 90 -5.58 -8.95 -37.19
N ASN A 91 -6.01 -10.13 -36.73
CA ASN A 91 -6.17 -11.30 -37.60
C ASN A 91 -7.19 -12.33 -37.07
N ILE A 92 -7.93 -12.95 -38.00
CA ILE A 92 -9.05 -13.90 -37.77
C ILE A 92 -8.59 -15.19 -37.05
N ILE A 93 -7.33 -15.60 -37.21
CA ILE A 93 -6.71 -16.75 -36.52
C ILE A 93 -6.62 -16.54 -34.99
N LYS A 94 -6.71 -15.29 -34.50
CA LYS A 94 -6.60 -14.97 -33.06
C LYS A 94 -7.90 -15.09 -32.26
N ASN A 95 -9.08 -15.35 -32.85
CA ASN A 95 -10.33 -15.42 -32.06
C ASN A 95 -10.36 -16.62 -31.09
N PHE A 96 -9.75 -17.75 -31.45
CA PHE A 96 -9.61 -18.89 -30.54
C PHE A 96 -8.53 -18.63 -29.47
N GLY A 97 -7.39 -18.05 -29.88
CA GLY A 97 -6.32 -17.66 -28.95
C GLY A 97 -6.75 -16.59 -27.95
N ALA A 98 -7.50 -15.58 -28.39
CA ALA A 98 -8.06 -14.53 -27.53
C ALA A 98 -9.06 -15.09 -26.53
N MET A 99 -9.85 -16.11 -26.90
CA MET A 99 -10.74 -16.80 -25.97
C MET A 99 -9.96 -17.56 -24.88
N LEU A 100 -8.80 -18.13 -25.20
CA LEU A 100 -7.93 -18.81 -24.23
C LEU A 100 -7.22 -17.85 -23.27
N VAL A 101 -6.81 -16.66 -23.71
CA VAL A 101 -6.18 -15.65 -22.82
C VAL A 101 -7.18 -14.73 -22.11
N LYS A 102 -8.46 -14.72 -22.50
CA LYS A 102 -9.51 -13.91 -21.88
C LYS A 102 -9.66 -14.14 -20.36
N PRO A 103 -9.62 -15.38 -19.83
CA PRO A 103 -9.64 -15.62 -18.39
C PRO A 103 -8.42 -15.04 -17.67
N ALA A 104 -7.22 -15.21 -18.23
CA ALA A 104 -5.98 -14.65 -17.67
C ALA A 104 -6.01 -13.11 -17.65
N PHE A 105 -6.51 -12.48 -18.73
CA PHE A 105 -6.67 -11.03 -18.79
C PHE A 105 -7.74 -10.51 -17.81
N ARG A 106 -8.81 -11.29 -17.59
CA ARG A 106 -9.84 -10.97 -16.59
C ARG A 106 -9.29 -11.06 -15.17
N ALA A 107 -8.54 -12.12 -14.87
CA ALA A 107 -7.86 -12.29 -13.58
C ALA A 107 -6.86 -11.15 -13.32
N LEU A 108 -6.06 -10.79 -14.32
CA LEU A 108 -5.14 -9.65 -14.23
C LEU A 108 -5.88 -8.34 -13.98
N LYS A 109 -6.95 -8.06 -14.73
CA LYS A 109 -7.76 -6.85 -14.50
C LYS A 109 -8.35 -6.83 -13.09
N GLN A 110 -8.73 -7.99 -12.56
CA GLN A 110 -9.31 -8.13 -11.24
C GLN A 110 -8.28 -7.88 -10.12
N SER A 111 -7.06 -8.41 -10.25
CA SER A 111 -6.00 -8.18 -9.26
C SER A 111 -5.56 -6.72 -9.12
N PHE A 112 -5.92 -5.86 -10.09
CA PHE A 112 -5.68 -4.42 -10.06
C PHE A 112 -6.95 -3.59 -9.87
N ASN A 113 -8.09 -4.21 -9.55
CA ASN A 113 -9.33 -3.49 -9.35
C ASN A 113 -9.38 -2.88 -7.94
N TYR A 114 -9.10 -1.58 -7.86
CA TYR A 114 -9.17 -0.80 -6.63
C TYR A 114 -10.56 -0.83 -5.95
N GLU A 115 -11.64 -1.08 -6.71
CA GLU A 115 -13.00 -1.19 -6.15
C GLU A 115 -13.14 -2.39 -5.18
N GLU A 116 -12.28 -3.40 -5.29
CA GLU A 116 -12.29 -4.56 -4.38
C GLU A 116 -11.83 -4.20 -2.96
N TYR A 117 -10.96 -3.19 -2.83
CA TYR A 117 -10.50 -2.68 -1.53
C TYR A 117 -11.44 -1.61 -0.95
N GLY A 118 -12.27 -0.97 -1.80
CA GLY A 118 -13.36 -0.06 -1.41
C GLY A 118 -12.94 1.36 -1.01
N GLY A 119 -11.82 1.51 -0.32
CA GLY A 119 -11.24 2.79 0.09
C GLY A 119 -9.97 2.62 0.92
N VAL A 120 -9.28 3.72 1.22
CA VAL A 120 -8.03 3.72 1.99
C VAL A 120 -8.29 4.26 3.39
N PRO A 121 -7.92 3.53 4.47
CA PRO A 121 -7.98 4.06 5.83
C PRO A 121 -7.09 5.29 6.02
N LEU A 122 -7.66 6.36 6.58
CA LEU A 122 -6.90 7.50 7.07
C LEU A 122 -6.54 7.26 8.54
N LEU A 123 -5.28 6.92 8.79
CA LEU A 123 -4.75 6.68 10.13
C LEU A 123 -4.27 7.98 10.78
N GLY A 124 -4.21 8.00 12.11
CA GLY A 124 -3.74 9.16 12.89
C GLY A 124 -4.82 10.20 13.21
N VAL A 125 -6.08 9.92 12.90
CA VAL A 125 -7.24 10.73 13.34
C VAL A 125 -7.94 10.07 14.53
N ASN A 126 -8.59 10.86 15.40
CA ASN A 126 -9.35 10.34 16.54
C ASN A 126 -10.72 9.77 16.10
N GLY A 127 -10.68 8.67 15.34
CA GLY A 127 -11.87 8.05 14.75
C GLY A 127 -11.54 7.19 13.55
N ILE A 128 -12.52 6.44 13.04
CA ILE A 128 -12.34 5.61 11.85
C ILE A 128 -12.75 6.44 10.63
N SER A 129 -11.80 6.71 9.75
CA SER A 129 -12.04 7.46 8.52
C SER A 129 -11.53 6.66 7.32
N ILE A 130 -12.40 6.48 6.33
CA ILE A 130 -12.08 5.77 5.08
C ILE A 130 -12.23 6.74 3.91
N ILE A 131 -11.13 6.98 3.19
CA ILE A 131 -11.10 7.83 2.02
C ILE A 131 -11.49 7.00 0.79
N CYS A 132 -12.60 7.37 0.16
CA CYS A 132 -13.09 6.77 -1.08
C CYS A 132 -12.74 7.66 -2.28
N HIS A 133 -12.61 7.07 -3.47
CA HIS A 133 -12.48 7.87 -4.69
C HIS A 133 -13.81 8.56 -5.01
N GLY A 134 -13.79 9.79 -5.55
CA GLY A 134 -15.01 10.48 -6.00
C GLY A 134 -15.82 9.77 -7.11
N LYS A 135 -15.31 8.66 -7.67
CA LYS A 135 -16.00 7.81 -8.66
C LYS A 135 -16.33 6.43 -8.10
N SER A 136 -16.27 6.24 -6.77
CA SER A 136 -16.52 4.95 -6.12
C SER A 136 -17.90 4.40 -6.46
N SER A 137 -17.93 3.16 -6.96
CA SER A 137 -19.15 2.42 -7.23
C SER A 137 -19.87 2.00 -5.93
N PRO A 138 -21.16 1.60 -5.97
CA PRO A 138 -21.84 1.03 -4.80
C PRO A 138 -21.09 -0.16 -4.17
N LEU A 139 -20.40 -0.95 -5.00
CA LEU A 139 -19.54 -2.04 -4.56
C LEU A 139 -18.35 -1.52 -3.76
N ALA A 140 -17.68 -0.48 -4.25
CA ALA A 140 -16.56 0.15 -3.54
C ALA A 140 -17.00 0.73 -2.19
N ILE A 141 -18.14 1.44 -2.13
CA ILE A 141 -18.68 1.97 -0.87
C ILE A 141 -19.01 0.84 0.12
N ARG A 142 -19.66 -0.23 -0.34
CA ARG A 142 -19.92 -1.41 0.50
C ARG A 142 -18.63 -2.01 1.07
N ASN A 143 -17.58 -2.11 0.26
CA ASN A 143 -16.30 -2.64 0.70
C ASN A 143 -15.60 -1.67 1.69
N ALA A 144 -15.68 -0.35 1.47
CA ALA A 144 -15.17 0.66 2.40
C ALA A 144 -15.83 0.53 3.79
N LEU A 145 -17.15 0.30 3.84
CA LEU A 145 -17.86 0.05 5.10
C LEU A 145 -17.38 -1.22 5.79
N LYS A 146 -17.09 -2.29 5.03
CA LYS A 146 -16.48 -3.52 5.61
C LYS A 146 -15.13 -3.23 6.24
N VAL A 147 -14.27 -2.45 5.58
CA VAL A 147 -12.98 -2.04 6.13
C VAL A 147 -13.17 -1.23 7.42
N ALA A 148 -14.12 -0.29 7.44
CA ALA A 148 -14.43 0.48 8.64
C ALA A 148 -14.90 -0.41 9.81
N MET A 149 -15.77 -1.38 9.54
CA MET A 149 -16.23 -2.35 10.55
C MET A 149 -15.07 -3.20 11.08
N GLN A 150 -14.20 -3.70 10.20
CA GLN A 150 -13.01 -4.46 10.60
C GLN A 150 -12.06 -3.63 11.48
N MET A 151 -11.84 -2.36 11.14
CA MET A 151 -11.03 -1.46 11.97
C MET A 151 -11.65 -1.23 13.35
N LYS A 152 -12.98 -1.21 13.43
CA LYS A 152 -13.72 -1.07 14.68
C LYS A 152 -13.64 -2.35 15.52
N GLU A 153 -13.92 -3.51 14.92
CA GLU A 153 -13.87 -4.82 15.58
C GLU A 153 -12.47 -5.12 16.14
N LYS A 154 -11.43 -4.70 15.43
CA LYS A 154 -10.04 -4.89 15.82
C LYS A 154 -9.46 -3.74 16.65
N ASP A 155 -10.30 -2.78 17.05
CA ASP A 155 -9.94 -1.61 17.87
C ASP A 155 -8.65 -0.91 17.41
N VAL A 156 -8.47 -0.74 16.09
CA VAL A 156 -7.20 -0.28 15.50
C VAL A 156 -6.74 1.06 16.09
N ASN A 157 -7.67 2.01 16.26
CA ASN A 157 -7.33 3.33 16.82
C ASN A 157 -6.85 3.25 18.27
N LYS A 158 -7.47 2.38 19.07
CA LYS A 158 -7.07 2.18 20.47
C LYS A 158 -5.65 1.64 20.55
N HIS A 159 -5.29 0.71 19.68
CA HIS A 159 -3.92 0.19 19.62
C HIS A 159 -2.92 1.28 19.21
N ILE A 160 -3.27 2.14 18.24
CA ILE A 160 -2.42 3.27 17.84
C ILE A 160 -2.24 4.25 19.00
N GLU A 161 -3.33 4.65 19.67
CA GLU A 161 -3.30 5.54 20.82
C GLU A 161 -2.44 4.99 21.96
N GLN A 162 -2.62 3.71 22.30
CA GLN A 162 -1.83 3.04 23.34
C GLN A 162 -0.33 3.04 23.00
N GLN A 163 0.02 2.79 21.74
CA GLN A 163 1.42 2.77 21.32
C GLN A 163 2.06 4.16 21.40
N LEU A 164 1.34 5.20 20.99
CA LEU A 164 1.81 6.59 21.09
C LEU A 164 1.99 7.04 22.55
N MET A 165 1.07 6.66 23.45
CA MET A 165 1.19 6.97 24.88
C MET A 165 2.38 6.28 25.55
N ILE A 166 2.73 5.07 25.10
CA ILE A 166 3.91 4.35 25.60
C ILE A 166 5.19 5.10 25.19
N GLU A 167 5.27 5.57 23.94
CA GLU A 167 6.40 6.34 23.44
C GLU A 167 6.55 7.69 24.14
N GLU A 168 5.44 8.40 24.44
CA GLU A 168 5.48 9.65 25.19
C GLU A 168 6.04 9.46 26.60
N LYS A 169 5.61 8.40 27.32
CA LYS A 169 6.11 8.09 28.67
C LYS A 169 7.58 7.66 28.71
N ILE A 170 8.08 7.02 27.65
CA ILE A 170 9.50 6.64 27.55
C ILE A 170 10.37 7.87 27.26
N ASN A 171 9.84 8.86 26.54
CA ASN A 171 10.57 10.07 26.14
C ASN A 171 10.37 11.26 27.08
N GLU A 172 9.59 11.13 28.15
CA GLU A 172 9.58 12.13 29.24
C GLU A 172 10.96 12.14 29.94
N PRO A 173 11.64 13.31 30.02
CA PRO A 173 12.88 13.40 30.77
C PRO A 173 12.59 13.11 32.25
N ALA A 174 13.35 12.18 32.83
CA ALA A 174 13.32 11.94 34.28
C ALA A 174 13.61 13.28 34.99
N SER A 175 12.58 13.83 35.63
CA SER A 175 12.63 15.04 36.45
C SER A 175 13.56 14.89 37.64
#